data_AF-A0A1I3Q5H7-F1
#
_entry.id   AF-A0A1I3Q5H7-F1
#
_cell.length_a   1.000
_cell.length_b   1.000
_cell.length_c   1.000
_cell.angle_alpha   90.00
_cell.angle_beta   90.00
_cell.angle_gamma   90.00
#
_symmetry.space_group_name_H-M   'P 1'
#
loop_
_entity.id
_entity.type
_entity.pdbx_description
1 polymer ?
#
loop_
_entity_poly.entity_id
_entity_poly.type
_entity_poly.pdbx_seq_one_letter_code
_entity_poly.pdbx_strand_id
1 'polypeptide(L)'
;MIGVNVKESSENIIVSWQLSKVEIPKNEIIEVIGDDTYGGEEQTAMRIGYPYATTERIVIKTRKQNYILFTNDTSIRNKIERMIS
;
A
#
# COMPACT_ATOMS: atom_id res chain seq x y z
N MET A 1 3.43 -16.97 6.48
CA MET A 1 2.55 -16.17 5.60
C MET A 1 3.42 -15.20 4.83
N ILE A 2 3.35 -15.16 3.49
CA ILE A 2 4.13 -14.19 2.70
C ILE A 2 3.38 -12.86 2.75
N GLY A 3 3.93 -11.89 3.48
CA GLY A 3 3.34 -10.56 3.66
C GLY A 3 3.53 -9.66 2.45
N VAL A 4 2.95 -8.46 2.52
CA VAL A 4 3.19 -7.40 1.54
C VAL A 4 4.65 -6.92 1.67
N ASN A 5 5.34 -6.75 0.55
CA ASN A 5 6.68 -6.18 0.50
C ASN A 5 6.67 -4.93 -0.36
N VAL A 6 7.33 -3.87 0.11
CA VAL A 6 7.47 -2.61 -0.61
C VAL A 6 8.93 -2.31 -0.89
N LYS A 7 9.23 -1.99 -2.14
CA LYS A 7 10.54 -1.58 -2.63
C LYS A 7 10.43 -0.28 -3.41
N GLU A 8 11.51 0.48 -3.39
CA GLU A 8 11.66 1.67 -4.21
C GLU A 8 12.42 1.31 -5.49
N SER A 9 11.92 1.81 -6.60
CA SER A 9 12.64 1.97 -7.86
C SER A 9 12.78 3.47 -8.13
N SER A 10 13.62 3.88 -9.09
CA SER A 10 13.93 5.28 -9.37
C SER A 10 12.69 6.18 -9.34
N GLU A 11 11.67 5.85 -10.13
CA GLU A 11 10.44 6.65 -10.26
C GLU A 11 9.19 5.98 -9.67
N ASN A 12 9.28 4.70 -9.28
CA ASN A 12 8.13 3.89 -8.89
C ASN A 12 8.30 3.30 -7.49
N ILE A 13 7.18 3.11 -6.80
CA ILE A 13 7.08 2.24 -5.64
C ILE A 13 6.55 0.89 -6.12
N ILE A 14 7.30 -0.18 -5.85
CA ILE A 14 6.95 -1.54 -6.22
C ILE A 14 6.36 -2.23 -4.99
N VAL A 15 5.07 -2.53 -5.06
CA VAL A 15 4.36 -3.34 -4.06
C VAL A 15 4.27 -4.78 -4.57
N SER A 16 4.80 -5.73 -3.82
CA SER A 16 4.79 -7.15 -4.15
C SER A 16 4.01 -7.94 -3.10
N TRP A 17 3.15 -8.84 -3.54
CA TRP A 17 2.44 -9.78 -2.68
C TRP A 17 2.18 -11.09 -3.42
N GLN A 18 2.59 -12.21 -2.83
CA GLN A 18 2.56 -13.53 -3.48
C GLN A 18 3.27 -13.47 -4.85
N LEU A 19 2.58 -13.84 -5.93
CA LEU A 19 3.07 -13.78 -7.31
C LEU A 19 2.72 -12.46 -8.01
N SER A 20 1.99 -11.57 -7.34
CA SER A 20 1.55 -10.29 -7.90
C SER A 20 2.53 -9.16 -7.58
N LYS A 21 2.70 -8.26 -8.54
CA LYS A 21 3.47 -7.03 -8.40
C LYS A 21 2.68 -5.87 -8.99
N VAL A 22 2.75 -4.73 -8.31
CA VAL A 22 2.09 -3.49 -8.68
C VAL A 22 3.14 -2.40 -8.63
N GLU A 23 3.27 -1.65 -9.71
CA GLU A 23 4.15 -0.50 -9.78
C GLU A 23 3.30 0.76 -9.71
N ILE A 24 3.59 1.59 -8.71
CA ILE A 24 2.88 2.84 -8.46
C ILE A 24 3.87 3.99 -8.73
N PRO A 25 3.65 4.81 -9.76
CA PRO A 25 4.50 5.97 -10.01
C PRO A 25 4.46 6.96 -8.84
N LYS A 26 5.62 7.39 -8.36
CA LYS A 26 5.71 8.31 -7.21
C LYS A 26 5.02 9.65 -7.49
N ASN A 27 5.09 10.14 -8.73
CA ASN A 27 4.44 11.38 -9.16
C ASN A 27 2.89 11.31 -9.18
N GLU A 28 2.32 10.09 -9.15
CA GLU A 28 0.89 9.87 -9.08
C GLU A 28 0.40 9.78 -7.63
N ILE A 29 1.28 9.55 -6.65
CA ILE A 29 0.92 9.45 -5.23
C ILE A 29 0.58 10.85 -4.71
N ILE A 30 -0.63 10.97 -4.15
CA ILE A 30 -1.14 12.21 -3.56
C ILE A 30 -0.87 12.20 -2.06
N GLU A 31 -1.22 11.10 -1.39
CA GLU A 31 -1.04 10.93 0.05
C GLU A 31 -0.99 9.46 0.44
N VAL A 32 -0.43 9.19 1.62
CA VAL A 32 -0.34 7.87 2.25
C VAL A 32 -0.87 7.99 3.66
N ILE A 33 -1.95 7.27 3.97
CA ILE A 33 -2.65 7.37 5.26
C ILE A 33 -2.90 5.98 5.86
N GLY A 34 -3.09 5.93 7.17
CA GLY A 34 -3.61 4.74 7.84
C GLY A 34 -5.13 4.67 7.71
N ASP A 35 -5.68 3.45 7.69
CA ASP A 35 -7.12 3.21 7.71
C ASP A 35 -7.50 2.37 8.93
N ASP A 36 -8.27 2.95 9.84
CA ASP A 36 -8.70 2.30 11.08
C ASP A 36 -9.96 1.44 10.88
N THR A 37 -10.54 1.41 9.68
CA THR A 37 -11.71 0.58 9.38
C THR A 37 -11.30 -0.86 9.09
N TYR A 38 -12.05 -1.84 9.61
CA TYR A 38 -11.69 -3.25 9.51
C TYR A 38 -11.54 -3.78 8.06
N GLY A 39 -12.32 -3.23 7.10
CA GLY A 39 -12.33 -3.67 5.70
C GLY A 39 -11.66 -2.72 4.69
N GLY A 40 -11.22 -1.55 5.16
CA GLY A 40 -10.87 -0.43 4.30
C GLY A 40 -12.09 0.40 3.89
N GLU A 41 -12.04 1.72 4.06
CA GLU A 41 -13.16 2.64 3.80
C GLU A 41 -13.44 2.73 2.29
N GLU A 42 -12.39 2.71 1.48
CA GLU A 42 -12.51 2.91 0.05
C GLU A 42 -12.86 1.60 -0.69
N GLN A 43 -14.13 1.49 -1.09
CA GLN A 43 -14.65 0.30 -1.77
C GLN A 43 -13.97 0.04 -3.12
N THR A 44 -13.66 1.09 -3.86
CA THR A 44 -13.04 1.05 -5.20
C THR A 44 -11.54 0.86 -5.18
N ALA A 45 -10.90 0.91 -4.01
CA ALA A 45 -9.46 0.75 -3.91
C ALA A 45 -9.03 -0.69 -4.17
N MET A 46 -7.88 -0.85 -4.83
CA MET A 46 -7.30 -2.15 -5.08
C MET A 46 -6.68 -2.69 -3.79
N ARG A 47 -7.14 -3.86 -3.36
CA ARG A 47 -6.76 -4.49 -2.09
C ARG A 47 -5.58 -5.42 -2.31
N ILE A 48 -4.49 -5.21 -1.56
CA ILE A 48 -3.25 -6.00 -1.66
C ILE A 48 -2.90 -6.53 -0.26
N GLY A 49 -2.77 -7.84 -0.09
CA GLY A 49 -2.52 -8.46 1.20
C GLY A 49 -3.73 -9.25 1.71
N TYR A 50 -3.79 -9.51 3.01
CA TYR A 50 -4.85 -10.33 3.63
C TYR A 50 -5.83 -9.49 4.45
N PRO A 51 -7.00 -9.10 3.91
CA PRO A 51 -7.88 -8.11 4.56
C PRO A 51 -8.36 -8.45 5.97
N TYR A 52 -8.50 -9.74 6.25
CA TYR A 52 -9.09 -10.25 7.50
C TYR A 52 -8.08 -10.95 8.42
N ALA A 53 -6.80 -10.96 8.05
CA ALA A 53 -5.74 -11.62 8.83
C ALA A 53 -4.63 -10.64 9.27
N THR A 54 -4.82 -9.35 9.00
CA THR A 54 -3.84 -8.31 9.34
C THR A 54 -4.47 -7.10 10.02
N THR A 55 -3.66 -6.40 10.82
CA THR A 55 -4.13 -5.24 11.59
C THR A 55 -3.82 -3.91 10.93
N GLU A 56 -2.72 -3.80 10.19
CA GLU A 56 -2.35 -2.55 9.53
C GLU A 56 -2.99 -2.45 8.15
N ARG A 57 -3.56 -1.28 7.89
CA ARG A 57 -4.16 -0.91 6.61
C ARG A 57 -3.59 0.42 6.20
N ILE A 58 -2.92 0.42 5.05
CA ILE A 58 -2.24 1.60 4.52
C ILE A 58 -2.91 1.95 3.20
N VAL A 59 -3.53 3.12 3.14
CA VAL A 59 -4.13 3.65 1.91
C VAL A 59 -3.09 4.48 1.19
N ILE A 60 -2.82 4.11 -0.06
CA ILE A 60 -2.04 4.93 -0.99
C ILE A 60 -3.04 5.56 -1.94
N LYS A 61 -3.27 6.87 -1.79
CA LYS A 61 -4.11 7.61 -2.71
C LYS A 61 -3.29 8.07 -3.90
N THR A 62 -3.80 7.82 -5.10
CA THR A 62 -3.17 8.25 -6.33
C THR A 62 -4.15 9.01 -7.22
N ARG A 63 -3.64 9.61 -8.30
CA ARG A 63 -4.47 10.32 -9.28
C ARG A 63 -5.40 9.41 -10.09
N LYS A 64 -5.10 8.11 -10.18
CA LYS A 64 -5.80 7.17 -11.08
C LYS A 64 -6.55 6.07 -10.33
N GLN A 65 -5.88 5.44 -9.37
CA GLN A 65 -6.42 4.28 -8.65
C GLN A 65 -5.82 4.24 -7.25
N ASN A 66 -6.66 4.18 -6.23
CA ASN A 66 -6.20 4.06 -4.86
C ASN A 66 -5.93 2.61 -4.51
N TYR A 67 -5.04 2.40 -3.55
CA TYR A 67 -4.59 1.09 -3.10
C TYR A 67 -4.75 0.98 -1.59
N ILE A 68 -5.15 -0.20 -1.11
CA ILE A 68 -5.14 -0.52 0.32
C ILE A 68 -4.22 -1.71 0.53
N LEU A 69 -3.16 -1.49 1.31
CA LEU A 69 -2.22 -2.53 1.71
C LEU A 69 -2.63 -3.10 3.06
N PHE A 70 -2.79 -4.42 3.13
CA PHE A 70 -3.12 -5.18 4.33
C PHE A 70 -1.88 -5.92 4.82
N THR A 71 -1.32 -5.50 5.95
CA THR A 71 -0.04 -6.00 6.46
C THR A 71 -0.01 -6.05 7.99
N ASN A 72 0.91 -6.81 8.57
CA ASN A 72 1.23 -6.72 10.01
C ASN A 72 2.55 -5.95 10.24
N ASP A 73 3.17 -5.47 9.17
CA ASP A 73 4.39 -4.69 9.23
C ASP A 73 4.06 -3.20 9.36
N THR A 74 4.14 -2.69 10.59
CA THR A 74 3.89 -1.29 10.96
C THR A 74 4.92 -0.33 10.36
N SER A 75 6.04 -0.82 9.82
CA SER A 75 7.08 0.01 9.21
C SER A 75 6.79 0.40 7.77
N ILE A 76 5.89 -0.32 7.07
CA ILE A 76 5.65 -0.11 5.64
C ILE A 76 5.15 1.30 5.34
N ARG A 77 4.29 1.87 6.19
CA ARG A 77 3.78 3.23 6.00
C ARG A 77 4.91 4.25 6.00
N ASN A 78 5.70 4.27 7.08
CA ASN A 78 6.84 5.18 7.22
C ASN A 78 7.88 4.97 6.11
N LYS A 79 8.03 3.73 5.63
CA LYS A 79 8.90 3.39 4.52
C LYS A 79 8.43 4.04 3.21
N ILE A 80 7.13 3.95 2.89
CA ILE A 80 6.55 4.59 1.70
C ILE A 80 6.65 6.11 1.80
N GLU A 81 6.32 6.69 2.96
CA GLU A 81 6.40 8.15 3.19
C GLU A 81 7.84 8.67 2.94
N ARG A 82 8.87 7.90 3.31
CA ARG A 82 10.27 8.24 3.01
C ARG A 82 10.68 8.11 1.55
N MET A 83 9.98 7.28 0.76
CA MET A 83 10.27 7.07 -0.66
C MET A 83 9.65 8.16 -1.56
N ILE A 84 8.67 8.91 -1.04
CA ILE A 84 7.98 10.00 -1.74
C ILE A 84 8.45 11.39 -1.30
N SER A 85 9.14 11.49 -0.16
CA SER A 85 9.76 12.72 0.34
C SER A 85 11.14 12.95 -0.27
#